data_AF-A4G7C5-F1
#
_entry.id   AF-A4G7C5-F1
#
_cell.length_a   1.000
_cell.length_b   1.000
_cell.length_c   1.000
_cell.angle_alpha   90.00
_cell.angle_beta   90.00
_cell.angle_gamma   90.00
#
_symmetry.space_group_name_H-M   'P 1'
#
loop_
_entity.id
_entity.type
_entity.pdbx_description
1 polymer ?
#
loop_
_entity_poly.entity_id
_entity_poly.type
_entity_poly.pdbx_seq_one_letter_code
_entity_poly.pdbx_strand_id
1 'polypeptide(L)'
;MKLFAFKIRRDAHTTTPVDIPEHELPIVQELFGEENVQTADGRSVEEFGIGEPSGEVPDPEDEFSRLSAKYGSEAVEEVYGKKASKGLETAMAATKKAASKKPEAK
;
A
#
# COMPACT_ATOMS: atom_id res chain seq x y z
N MET A 1 -15.51 -2.28 -3.54
CA MET A 1 -14.38 -1.78 -2.70
C MET A 1 -14.82 -0.68 -1.73
N LYS A 2 -14.27 -0.66 -0.51
CA LYS A 2 -14.52 0.40 0.49
C LYS A 2 -13.61 1.61 0.23
N LEU A 3 -14.14 2.81 0.38
CA LEU A 3 -13.40 4.08 0.36
C LEU A 3 -13.10 4.53 1.78
N PHE A 4 -11.97 5.18 1.96
CA PHE A 4 -11.55 5.80 3.21
C PHE A 4 -11.09 7.22 2.95
N ALA A 5 -11.39 8.11 3.88
CA ALA A 5 -11.02 9.51 3.81
C ALA A 5 -9.65 9.75 4.46
N PHE A 6 -8.73 10.35 3.72
CA PHE A 6 -7.39 10.72 4.17
C PHE A 6 -7.13 12.20 3.97
N LYS A 7 -6.10 12.68 4.66
CA LYS A 7 -5.53 14.01 4.51
C LYS A 7 -4.08 13.86 4.09
N ILE A 8 -3.73 14.41 2.94
CA ILE A 8 -2.36 14.44 2.44
C ILE A 8 -1.79 15.83 2.67
N ARG A 9 -0.75 15.93 3.49
CA ARG A 9 0.02 17.17 3.67
C ARG A 9 0.97 17.33 2.48
N ARG A 10 0.76 18.35 1.65
CA ARG A 10 1.65 18.65 0.50
C ARG A 10 2.82 19.54 0.89
N ASP A 11 2.60 20.45 1.83
CA ASP A 11 3.61 21.37 2.36
C ASP A 11 3.22 21.85 3.77
N ALA A 12 3.97 22.79 4.34
CA ALA A 12 3.76 23.30 5.69
C ALA A 12 2.37 23.92 5.93
N HIS A 13 1.71 24.40 4.87
CA HIS A 13 0.44 25.13 4.95
C HIS A 13 -0.69 24.48 4.15
N THR A 14 -0.39 23.54 3.24
CA THR A 14 -1.41 22.91 2.40
C THR A 14 -1.63 21.44 2.76
N THR A 15 -2.86 21.13 3.14
CA THR A 15 -3.35 19.74 3.33
C THR A 15 -4.57 19.51 2.45
N THR A 16 -4.57 18.44 1.67
CA THR A 16 -5.65 18.11 0.73
C THR A 16 -6.41 16.88 1.23
N PRO A 17 -7.75 16.94 1.36
CA PRO A 17 -8.55 15.75 1.63
C PRO A 17 -8.65 14.88 0.36
N VAL A 18 -8.52 13.56 0.52
CA VAL A 18 -8.67 12.59 -0.56
C VAL A 18 -9.47 11.39 -0.09
N ASP A 19 -10.30 10.84 -0.97
CA ASP A 19 -11.01 9.58 -0.75
C ASP A 19 -10.43 8.51 -1.66
N ILE A 20 -9.86 7.47 -1.06
CA ILE A 20 -9.24 6.36 -1.79
C ILE A 20 -9.59 5.02 -1.14
N PRO A 21 -9.60 3.93 -1.91
CA PRO A 21 -9.61 2.58 -1.37
C PRO A 21 -8.36 2.25 -0.54
N GLU A 22 -8.49 1.31 0.41
CA GLU A 22 -7.38 0.84 1.26
C GLU A 22 -6.17 0.37 0.45
N HIS A 23 -6.39 -0.33 -0.67
CA HIS A 23 -5.29 -0.89 -1.45
C HIS A 23 -4.49 0.17 -2.23
N GLU A 24 -5.02 1.39 -2.39
CA GLU A 24 -4.32 2.52 -3.00
C GLU A 24 -3.43 3.27 -1.99
N LEU A 25 -3.65 3.06 -0.68
CA LEU A 25 -2.90 3.74 0.37
C LEU A 25 -1.37 3.59 0.24
N PRO A 26 -0.81 2.40 -0.02
CA PRO A 26 0.65 2.24 -0.17
C PRO A 26 1.22 3.04 -1.34
N ILE A 27 0.42 3.27 -2.39
CA ILE A 27 0.82 4.07 -3.55
C ILE A 27 0.89 5.55 -3.17
N VAL A 28 -0.11 6.01 -2.42
CA VAL A 28 -0.13 7.39 -1.91
C VAL A 28 1.00 7.63 -0.90
N GLN A 29 1.30 6.65 -0.06
CA GLN A 29 2.43 6.73 0.88
C GLN A 29 3.79 6.78 0.16
N GLU A 30 3.98 6.00 -0.92
CA GLU A 30 5.20 6.08 -1.74
C GLU A 30 5.36 7.46 -2.40
N LEU A 31 4.27 8.04 -2.91
CA LEU A 31 4.31 9.33 -3.62
C LEU A 31 4.51 10.55 -2.70
N PHE A 32 3.92 10.54 -1.51
CA PHE A 32 3.89 11.70 -0.62
C PHE A 32 4.72 11.53 0.66
N GLY A 33 5.21 10.33 0.96
CA GLY A 33 5.82 9.98 2.23
C GLY A 33 4.78 9.56 3.27
N GLU A 34 5.07 8.50 4.04
CA GLU A 34 4.19 7.92 5.04
C GLU A 34 3.77 8.95 6.11
N GLU A 35 4.68 9.85 6.50
CA GLU A 35 4.45 10.88 7.51
C GLU A 35 3.50 12.00 7.04
N ASN A 36 3.30 12.11 5.72
CA ASN A 36 2.44 13.12 5.12
C ASN A 36 1.04 12.59 4.82
N VAL A 37 0.78 11.30 5.04
CA VAL A 37 -0.53 10.68 4.88
C VAL A 37 -1.18 10.47 6.24
N GLN A 38 -2.31 11.13 6.47
CA GLN A 38 -3.05 11.11 7.72
C GLN A 38 -4.48 10.64 7.50
N THR A 39 -5.08 10.06 8.53
CA THR A 39 -6.52 9.78 8.58
C THR A 39 -7.34 11.07 8.49
N ALA A 40 -8.65 10.96 8.24
CA ALA A 40 -9.57 12.10 8.24
C ALA A 40 -9.48 12.95 9.52
N ASP A 41 -9.17 12.34 10.66
CA ASP A 41 -9.00 13.02 11.96
C ASP A 41 -7.62 13.68 12.15
N GLY A 42 -6.73 13.60 11.17
CA GLY A 42 -5.38 14.16 11.24
C GLY A 42 -4.40 13.31 12.06
N ARG A 43 -4.69 12.02 12.26
CA ARG A 43 -3.80 11.08 12.96
C ARG A 43 -2.99 10.25 11.98
N SER A 44 -1.81 9.79 12.40
CA SER A 44 -0.98 8.87 11.61
C SER A 44 -1.74 7.59 11.31
N VAL A 45 -1.67 7.15 10.05
CA VAL A 45 -2.29 5.90 9.59
C VAL A 45 -1.58 4.68 10.18
N GLU A 46 -0.29 4.77 10.48
CA GLU A 46 0.44 3.67 11.13
C GLU A 46 -0.02 3.42 12.57
N GLU A 47 -0.35 4.48 13.30
CA GLU A 47 -0.70 4.39 14.73
C GLU A 47 -2.18 4.07 14.95
N PHE A 48 -3.06 4.62 14.12
CA PHE A 48 -4.52 4.52 14.29
C PHE A 48 -5.21 3.64 13.24
N GLY A 49 -4.45 3.12 12.27
CA GLY A 49 -5.01 2.40 11.13
C GLY A 49 -5.78 3.31 10.17
N ILE A 50 -6.55 2.67 9.30
CA ILE A 50 -7.25 3.28 8.16
C ILE A 50 -8.62 3.89 8.50
N GLY A 51 -9.08 3.74 9.75
CA GLY A 51 -10.35 4.30 10.23
C GLY A 51 -11.59 3.60 9.68
N GLU A 52 -12.73 4.29 9.74
CA GLU A 52 -14.01 3.81 9.21
C GLU A 52 -14.17 4.17 7.72
N PRO A 53 -14.84 3.32 6.93
CA PRO A 53 -15.05 3.58 5.52
C PRO A 53 -15.97 4.78 5.31
N SER A 54 -15.59 5.69 4.41
CA SER A 54 -16.40 6.85 3.99
C SER A 54 -17.43 6.52 2.91
N GLY A 55 -17.30 5.37 2.24
CA GLY A 55 -18.23 4.91 1.21
C GLY A 55 -17.81 3.61 0.53
N GLU A 56 -18.45 3.29 -0.58
CA GLU A 56 -18.13 2.13 -1.41
C GLU A 56 -18.16 2.49 -2.90
N VAL A 57 -17.26 1.88 -3.66
CA VAL A 57 -17.18 2.00 -5.13
C VAL A 57 -17.10 0.62 -5.76
N PRO A 58 -17.63 0.44 -6.99
CA PRO A 58 -17.53 -0.83 -7.69
C PRO A 58 -16.08 -1.18 -8.01
N ASP A 59 -15.77 -2.47 -7.96
CA ASP A 59 -14.50 -3.04 -8.39
C ASP A 59 -14.38 -2.92 -9.92
N PRO A 60 -13.38 -2.19 -10.45
CA PRO A 60 -13.21 -2.02 -11.89
C PRO A 60 -12.56 -3.25 -12.52
N GLU A 61 -12.87 -3.48 -13.79
CA GLU A 61 -12.33 -4.63 -14.55
C GLU A 61 -10.83 -4.49 -14.87
N ASP A 62 -10.33 -3.26 -15.00
CA ASP A 62 -8.91 -2.98 -15.27
C ASP A 62 -8.32 -1.99 -14.24
N GLU A 63 -7.95 -2.56 -13.09
CA GLU A 63 -7.39 -1.81 -11.97
C GLU A 63 -5.98 -1.26 -12.27
N PHE A 64 -5.16 -1.99 -13.02
CA PHE A 64 -3.80 -1.54 -13.34
C PHE A 64 -3.82 -0.30 -14.23
N SER A 65 -4.62 -0.29 -15.29
CA SER A 65 -4.76 0.89 -16.15
C SER A 65 -5.34 2.08 -15.40
N ARG A 66 -6.31 1.83 -14.50
CA ARG A 66 -6.90 2.88 -13.65
C ARG A 66 -5.87 3.52 -12.72
N LEU A 67 -5.12 2.71 -11.98
CA LEU A 67 -4.10 3.18 -11.05
C LEU A 67 -2.95 3.85 -11.79
N SER A 68 -2.51 3.28 -12.91
CA SER A 68 -1.45 3.85 -13.74
C SER A 68 -1.85 5.21 -14.32
N ALA A 69 -3.12 5.39 -14.72
CA ALA A 69 -3.62 6.69 -15.17
C ALA A 69 -3.71 7.73 -14.05
N LYS A 70 -3.99 7.29 -12.81
CA LYS A 70 -4.17 8.19 -11.64
C LYS A 70 -2.85 8.58 -10.96
N TYR A 71 -1.92 7.64 -10.82
CA TYR A 71 -0.69 7.77 -10.04
C TYR A 71 0.59 7.65 -10.87
N GLY A 72 0.49 7.24 -12.13
CA GLY A 72 1.62 6.88 -12.97
C GLY A 72 1.98 5.39 -12.85
N SER A 73 2.38 4.77 -13.95
CA SER A 73 2.77 3.36 -13.97
C SER A 73 3.99 3.06 -13.11
N GLU A 74 4.95 3.99 -13.03
CA GLU A 74 6.18 3.85 -12.24
C GLU A 74 5.88 3.64 -10.75
N ALA A 75 5.03 4.49 -10.15
CA ALA A 75 4.67 4.38 -8.74
C ALA A 75 3.88 3.10 -8.43
N VAL A 76 3.01 2.68 -9.35
CA VAL A 76 2.22 1.44 -9.22
C VAL A 76 3.16 0.22 -9.27
N GLU A 77 4.05 0.17 -10.26
CA GLU A 77 5.03 -0.90 -10.41
C GLU A 77 6.02 -0.94 -9.26
N GLU A 78 6.44 0.20 -8.73
CA GLU A 78 7.36 0.25 -7.60
C GLU A 78 6.73 -0.36 -6.34
N VAL A 79 5.50 0.02 -6.02
CA VAL A 79 4.79 -0.44 -4.81
C VAL A 79 4.45 -1.92 -4.90
N TYR A 80 3.83 -2.35 -6.00
CA TYR A 80 3.45 -3.75 -6.17
C TYR A 80 4.64 -4.65 -6.53
N GLY A 81 5.65 -4.11 -7.20
CA GLY A 81 6.93 -4.77 -7.49
C GLY A 81 7.77 -5.01 -6.24
N LYS A 82 7.92 -4.01 -5.35
CA LYS A 82 8.56 -4.17 -4.02
C LYS A 82 7.84 -5.22 -3.17
N LYS A 83 6.51 -5.28 -3.26
CA LYS A 83 5.72 -6.28 -2.53
C LYS A 83 5.93 -7.69 -3.10
N ALA A 84 6.00 -7.82 -4.43
CA ALA A 84 6.29 -9.08 -5.11
C ALA A 84 7.72 -9.59 -4.80
N SER A 85 8.72 -8.70 -4.79
CA SER A 85 10.11 -9.07 -4.49
C SER A 85 10.29 -9.54 -3.04
N LYS A 86 9.73 -8.83 -2.05
CA LYS A 86 9.74 -9.28 -0.64
C LYS A 86 9.12 -10.67 -0.44
N GLY A 87 8.02 -10.94 -1.15
CA GLY A 87 7.37 -12.26 -1.14
C GLY A 87 8.28 -13.36 -1.69
N LEU A 88 8.94 -13.08 -2.81
CA LEU A 88 9.91 -14.00 -3.43
C LEU A 88 11.11 -14.26 -2.52
N GLU A 89 11.70 -13.22 -1.93
CA GLU A 89 12.83 -13.35 -0.99
C GLU A 89 12.47 -14.21 0.22
N THR A 90 11.26 -14.01 0.77
CA THR A 90 10.75 -14.81 1.89
C THR A 90 10.59 -16.28 1.50
N ALA A 91 10.03 -16.55 0.31
CA ALA A 91 9.87 -17.91 -0.21
C ALA A 91 11.23 -18.59 -0.47
N MET A 92 12.21 -17.84 -0.99
CA MET A 92 13.59 -18.32 -1.18
C MET A 92 14.30 -18.60 0.15
N ALA A 93 14.11 -17.75 1.16
CA ALA A 93 14.65 -17.97 2.50
C ALA A 93 14.04 -19.22 3.14
N ALA A 94 12.73 -19.44 2.97
CA ALA A 94 12.03 -20.63 3.47
C ALA A 94 12.53 -21.92 2.80
N THR A 95 12.73 -21.91 1.48
CA THR A 95 13.27 -23.07 0.73
C THR A 95 14.73 -23.34 1.09
N LYS A 96 15.57 -22.32 1.28
CA LYS A 96 16.95 -22.48 1.76
C LYS A 96 17.01 -23.07 3.18
N LYS A 97 16.11 -22.64 4.07
CA LYS A 97 15.97 -23.18 5.44
C LYS A 97 15.46 -24.62 5.45
N ALA A 98 14.58 -25.00 4.51
CA ALA A 98 14.12 -26.37 4.33
C ALA A 98 15.21 -27.29 3.77
N ALA A 99 16.01 -26.83 2.80
CA ALA A 99 17.15 -27.57 2.26
C ALA A 99 18.26 -27.82 3.29
N SER A 100 18.40 -26.91 4.26
CA SER A 100 19.36 -27.03 5.38
C SER A 100 18.93 -28.02 6.47
N LYS A 101 17.68 -28.50 6.44
CA LYS A 101 17.10 -29.42 7.43
C LYS A 101 16.94 -30.87 6.91
N LYS A 102 17.71 -31.27 5.90
CA LYS A 102 17.68 -32.67 5.43
C LYS A 102 18.10 -33.60 6.59
N PRO A 103 17.33 -34.65 6.89
CA PRO A 103 17.42 -35.37 8.17
C PRO A 103 18.68 -36.21 8.26
N GLU A 104 19.31 -36.19 9.44
CA GLU A 104 20.30 -37.17 9.88
C GLU A 104 19.64 -38.56 9.77
N ALA A 105 20.10 -39.35 8.80
CA ALA A 105 19.64 -40.71 8.60
C ALA A 105 20.29 -41.61 9.66
N LYS A 106 19.40 -42.16 10.50
CA LYS A 106 19.46 -43.35 11.36
C LYS A 106 20.73 -44.20 11.32
#